data_AF-A0A8H5FL54-F1
#
_entry.id   AF-A0A8H5FL54-F1
#
_cell.length_a   1.000
_cell.length_b   1.000
_cell.length_c   1.000
_cell.angle_alpha   90.00
_cell.angle_beta   90.00
_cell.angle_gamma   90.00
#
_symmetry.space_group_name_H-M   'P 1'
#
loop_
_entity.id
_entity.type
_entity.pdbx_description
1 polymer ?
#
loop_
_entity_poly.entity_id
_entity_poly.type
_entity_poly.pdbx_seq_one_letter_code
_entity_poly.pdbx_strand_id
1 'polypeptide(L)'
;MSVKPHFETVKSFADVPITDNSIETYSFLEASDGLVEMFDLFGSGVFGFVQSDLRSNINGVRGRYEARKDSSGTLEALVSSEFQEEGSSRYATACLVRLTRGLALTYKALQHMQSDRSLSLHVAIRAVPYRRDFYERLGQGASAEKLDEDLAKWLAGLDIIVRRITEFLEQGGYGRV
;
A
#
# COMPACT_ATOMS: atom_id res chain seq x y z
N MET A 1 -14.48 22.13 -12.89
CA MET A 1 -14.23 20.71 -13.25
C MET A 1 -14.63 19.89 -12.04
N SER A 2 -15.41 18.82 -12.22
CA SER A 2 -15.78 17.94 -11.11
C SER A 2 -14.53 17.22 -10.64
N VAL A 3 -14.23 17.28 -9.34
CA VAL A 3 -13.15 16.50 -8.74
C VAL A 3 -13.54 15.02 -8.87
N LYS A 4 -12.61 14.18 -9.33
CA LYS A 4 -12.84 12.72 -9.46
C LYS A 4 -12.48 12.02 -8.16
N PRO A 5 -13.25 11.01 -7.71
CA PRO A 5 -12.92 10.22 -6.52
C PRO A 5 -11.49 9.68 -6.54
N HIS A 6 -10.88 9.56 -5.35
CA HIS A 6 -9.47 9.18 -5.22
C HIS A 6 -9.10 7.88 -5.95
N PHE A 7 -9.94 6.85 -5.85
CA PHE A 7 -9.68 5.57 -6.51
C PHE A 7 -9.78 5.62 -8.04
N GLU A 8 -10.27 6.73 -8.61
CA GLU A 8 -10.25 6.96 -10.06
C GLU A 8 -9.03 7.77 -10.53
N THR A 9 -8.25 8.34 -9.60
CA THR A 9 -7.11 9.20 -9.92
C THR A 9 -5.76 8.53 -9.70
N VAL A 10 -5.73 7.40 -8.99
CA VAL A 10 -4.50 6.66 -8.66
C VAL A 10 -4.58 5.23 -9.17
N LYS A 11 -3.42 4.59 -9.40
CA LYS A 11 -3.40 3.16 -9.72
C LYS A 11 -3.94 2.35 -8.54
N SER A 12 -4.88 1.46 -8.82
CA SER A 12 -5.40 0.53 -7.83
C SER A 12 -4.44 -0.64 -7.60
N PHE A 13 -4.37 -1.15 -6.37
CA PHE A 13 -3.69 -2.43 -6.11
C PHE A 13 -4.35 -3.60 -6.87
N ALA A 14 -5.62 -3.49 -7.25
CA ALA A 14 -6.30 -4.48 -8.08
C ALA A 14 -5.76 -4.55 -9.52
N ASP A 15 -5.12 -3.47 -9.99
CA ASP A 15 -4.62 -3.35 -11.36
C ASP A 15 -3.09 -3.61 -11.44
N VAL A 16 -2.46 -4.01 -10.34
CA VAL A 16 -1.04 -4.37 -10.32
C VAL A 16 -0.86 -5.74 -10.99
N PRO A 17 -0.06 -5.86 -12.05
CA PRO A 17 0.15 -7.13 -12.71
C PRO A 17 0.80 -8.16 -11.78
N ILE A 18 0.23 -9.36 -11.77
CA ILE A 18 0.73 -10.52 -11.05
C ILE A 18 0.87 -11.66 -12.07
N THR A 19 2.10 -12.01 -12.42
CA THR A 19 2.43 -13.03 -13.43
C THR A 19 3.29 -14.12 -12.81
N ASP A 20 2.96 -15.40 -13.04
CA ASP A 20 3.71 -16.54 -12.48
C ASP A 20 4.08 -16.34 -11.02
N ASN A 21 3.08 -15.88 -10.29
CA ASN A 21 3.21 -15.66 -8.88
C ASN A 21 4.22 -14.57 -8.45
N SER A 22 4.54 -13.62 -9.32
CA SER A 22 5.42 -12.49 -9.05
C SER A 22 4.72 -11.14 -9.26
N ILE A 23 5.01 -10.15 -8.42
CA ILE A 23 4.35 -8.83 -8.41
C ILE A 23 5.21 -7.82 -9.18
N GLU A 24 4.64 -7.16 -10.19
CA GLU A 24 5.35 -6.15 -10.99
C GLU A 24 5.70 -4.91 -10.16
N THR A 25 6.99 -4.58 -10.10
CA THR A 25 7.54 -3.61 -9.14
C THR A 25 7.04 -2.19 -9.39
N TYR A 26 7.04 -1.72 -10.64
CA TYR A 26 6.67 -0.35 -10.98
C TYR A 26 5.22 -0.06 -10.62
N SER A 27 4.30 -0.93 -11.02
CA SER A 27 2.87 -0.80 -10.74
C SER A 27 2.58 -0.89 -9.25
N PHE A 28 3.28 -1.74 -8.51
CA PHE A 28 3.18 -1.79 -7.05
C PHE A 28 3.61 -0.47 -6.40
N LEU A 29 4.72 0.13 -6.85
CA LEU A 29 5.21 1.40 -6.33
C LEU A 29 4.24 2.56 -6.65
N GLU A 30 3.66 2.57 -7.86
CA GLU A 30 2.67 3.56 -8.28
C GLU A 30 1.37 3.45 -7.47
N ALA A 31 0.87 2.22 -7.23
CA ALA A 31 -0.27 2.00 -6.35
C ALA A 31 0.02 2.41 -4.89
N SER A 32 1.25 2.20 -4.43
CA SER A 32 1.69 2.60 -3.09
C SER A 32 1.78 4.12 -2.93
N ASP A 33 2.20 4.86 -3.97
CA ASP A 33 2.13 6.32 -3.99
C ASP A 33 0.67 6.80 -3.85
N GLY A 34 -0.24 6.17 -4.60
CA GLY A 34 -1.67 6.45 -4.52
C GLY A 34 -2.25 6.25 -3.12
N LEU A 35 -1.78 5.25 -2.36
CA LEU A 35 -2.15 5.09 -0.95
C LEU A 35 -1.64 6.27 -0.10
N VAL A 36 -0.41 6.71 -0.30
CA VAL A 36 0.15 7.83 0.45
C VAL A 36 -0.62 9.12 0.20
N GLU A 37 -1.03 9.37 -1.04
CA GLU A 37 -1.89 10.50 -1.43
C GLU A 37 -3.27 10.43 -0.79
N MET A 38 -3.82 9.22 -0.58
CA MET A 38 -5.10 9.04 0.11
C MET A 38 -5.09 9.67 1.52
N PHE A 39 -3.95 9.64 2.22
CA PHE A 39 -3.85 10.24 3.56
C PHE A 39 -3.96 11.77 3.55
N ASP A 40 -3.64 12.44 2.43
CA ASP A 40 -3.75 13.90 2.31
C ASP A 40 -5.22 14.35 2.39
N LEU A 41 -6.18 13.47 2.05
CA LEU A 41 -7.61 13.71 2.18
C LEU A 41 -8.06 13.87 3.63
N PHE A 42 -7.33 13.29 4.58
CA PHE A 42 -7.68 13.30 6.01
C PHE A 42 -6.91 14.35 6.83
N GLY A 43 -6.03 15.12 6.17
CA GLY A 43 -5.24 16.18 6.79
C GLY A 43 -3.85 15.71 7.24
N SER A 44 -2.83 16.45 6.80
CA SER A 44 -1.41 16.11 6.98
C SER A 44 -0.92 16.11 8.43
N GLY A 45 -1.60 16.82 9.34
CA GLY A 45 -1.16 16.97 10.73
C GLY A 45 -1.26 15.68 11.56
N VAL A 46 -2.19 14.78 11.21
CA VAL A 46 -2.42 13.54 11.96
C VAL A 46 -1.60 12.37 11.42
N PHE A 47 -1.49 12.28 10.09
CA PHE A 47 -0.88 11.15 9.41
C PHE A 47 0.55 11.42 8.95
N GLY A 48 1.12 12.60 9.21
CA GLY A 48 2.43 13.01 8.71
C GLY A 48 3.55 12.01 9.03
N PHE A 49 3.56 11.41 10.23
CA PHE A 49 4.53 10.37 10.58
C PHE A 49 4.34 9.09 9.72
N VAL A 50 3.10 8.64 9.55
CA VAL A 50 2.76 7.44 8.75
C VAL A 50 3.13 7.67 7.29
N GLN A 51 2.75 8.81 6.73
CA GLN A 51 3.10 9.17 5.35
C GLN A 51 4.62 9.25 5.14
N SER A 52 5.35 9.81 6.10
CA SER A 52 6.82 9.88 6.03
C SER A 52 7.48 8.50 6.02
N ASP A 53 7.03 7.60 6.92
CA ASP A 53 7.53 6.22 6.96
C ASP A 53 7.22 5.45 5.66
N LEU A 54 5.97 5.52 5.19
CA LEU A 54 5.55 4.90 3.93
C LEU A 54 6.37 5.43 2.74
N ARG A 55 6.50 6.76 2.59
CA ARG A 55 7.29 7.39 1.51
C ARG A 55 8.75 6.96 1.56
N SER A 56 9.36 6.93 2.75
CA SER A 56 10.75 6.49 2.90
C SER A 56 10.95 5.04 2.45
N ASN A 57 10.03 4.15 2.86
CA ASN A 57 10.11 2.74 2.46
C ASN A 57 9.85 2.55 0.96
N ILE A 58 8.85 3.24 0.38
CA ILE A 58 8.61 3.26 -1.08
C ILE A 58 9.86 3.73 -1.83
N ASN A 59 10.49 4.82 -1.39
CA ASN A 59 11.69 5.36 -2.00
C ASN A 59 12.88 4.39 -1.91
N GLY A 60 13.02 3.63 -0.83
CA GLY A 60 14.07 2.61 -0.72
C GLY A 60 13.90 1.49 -1.74
N VAL A 61 12.67 0.98 -1.92
CA VAL A 61 12.36 -0.03 -2.94
C VAL A 61 12.56 0.54 -4.35
N ARG A 62 12.06 1.76 -4.60
CA ARG A 62 12.20 2.47 -5.88
C ARG A 62 13.67 2.71 -6.23
N GLY A 63 14.50 3.09 -5.27
CA GLY A 63 15.92 3.32 -5.49
C GLY A 63 16.64 2.06 -6.01
N ARG A 64 16.32 0.88 -5.47
CA ARG A 64 16.85 -0.39 -5.98
C ARG A 64 16.31 -0.71 -7.37
N TYR A 65 15.00 -0.57 -7.58
CA TYR A 65 14.38 -0.79 -8.88
C TYR A 65 15.05 0.03 -9.98
N GLU A 66 15.23 1.33 -9.77
CA GLU A 66 15.86 2.22 -10.76
C GLU A 66 17.34 1.88 -10.98
N ALA A 67 18.08 1.49 -9.94
CA ALA A 67 19.49 1.15 -10.03
C ALA A 67 19.78 -0.24 -10.66
N ARG A 68 18.76 -1.11 -10.73
CA ARG A 68 18.87 -2.52 -11.16
C ARG A 68 17.62 -3.00 -11.89
N LYS A 69 17.15 -2.25 -12.88
CA LYS A 69 15.89 -2.54 -13.61
C LYS A 69 15.83 -3.97 -14.15
N ASP A 70 16.92 -4.44 -14.74
CA ASP A 70 16.99 -5.77 -15.36
C ASP A 70 16.78 -6.94 -14.39
N SER A 71 17.04 -6.71 -13.09
CA SER A 71 16.89 -7.73 -12.05
C SER A 71 15.85 -7.36 -10.99
N SER A 72 15.04 -6.33 -11.24
CA SER A 72 14.07 -5.79 -10.27
C SER A 72 12.68 -5.61 -10.86
N GLY A 73 12.39 -6.21 -12.03
CA GLY A 73 11.08 -6.10 -12.69
C GLY A 73 9.91 -6.63 -11.84
N THR A 74 10.19 -7.55 -10.92
CA THR A 74 9.23 -7.99 -9.89
C THR A 74 9.80 -7.80 -8.49
N LEU A 75 8.94 -7.68 -7.48
CA LEU A 75 9.36 -7.52 -6.08
C LEU A 75 10.20 -8.71 -5.62
N GLU A 76 9.83 -9.92 -6.04
CA GLU A 76 10.55 -11.15 -5.74
C GLU A 76 11.95 -11.14 -6.38
N ALA A 77 12.07 -10.78 -7.66
CA ALA A 77 13.35 -10.66 -8.34
C ALA A 77 14.23 -9.55 -7.74
N LEU A 78 13.63 -8.42 -7.36
CA LEU A 78 14.32 -7.32 -6.67
C LEU A 78 14.98 -7.82 -5.38
N VAL A 79 14.21 -8.51 -4.53
CA VAL A 79 14.71 -9.05 -3.26
C VAL A 79 15.76 -10.13 -3.51
N SER A 80 15.47 -11.12 -4.36
CA SER A 80 16.40 -12.21 -4.64
C SER A 80 17.71 -11.69 -5.22
N SER A 81 17.67 -10.77 -6.18
CA SER A 81 18.88 -10.19 -6.78
C SER A 81 19.66 -9.32 -5.80
N GLU A 82 18.96 -8.55 -4.95
CA GLU A 82 19.61 -7.84 -3.85
C GLU A 82 20.34 -8.83 -2.94
N PHE A 83 19.75 -9.97 -2.60
CA PHE A 83 20.37 -11.01 -1.77
C PHE A 83 21.53 -11.77 -2.41
N GLN A 84 21.62 -11.82 -3.73
CA GLN A 84 22.75 -12.41 -4.45
C GLN A 84 23.90 -11.42 -4.69
N GLU A 85 23.64 -10.12 -4.57
CA GLU A 85 24.67 -9.09 -4.79
C GLU A 85 25.67 -9.07 -3.62
N GLU A 86 26.94 -9.32 -3.90
CA GLU A 86 28.00 -9.29 -2.89
C GLU A 86 28.13 -7.89 -2.26
N GLY A 87 28.23 -7.83 -0.93
CA GLY A 87 28.40 -6.58 -0.20
C GLY A 87 27.18 -5.66 -0.12
N SER A 88 26.02 -6.03 -0.68
CA SER A 88 24.83 -5.18 -0.57
C SER A 88 24.24 -5.18 0.85
N SER A 89 23.77 -4.01 1.27
CA SER A 89 23.20 -3.77 2.60
C SER A 89 21.80 -4.34 2.82
N ARG A 90 21.17 -4.89 1.75
CA ARG A 90 19.78 -5.37 1.75
C ARG A 90 18.76 -4.30 2.14
N TYR A 91 19.11 -3.03 1.89
CA TYR A 91 18.32 -1.88 2.31
C TYR A 91 16.93 -1.86 1.66
N ALA A 92 16.82 -2.21 0.38
CA ALA A 92 15.54 -2.21 -0.31
C ALA A 92 14.62 -3.32 0.20
N THR A 93 15.17 -4.50 0.47
CA THR A 93 14.41 -5.59 1.11
C THR A 93 13.92 -5.16 2.50
N ALA A 94 14.77 -4.52 3.31
CA ALA A 94 14.35 -4.01 4.61
C ALA A 94 13.24 -2.94 4.50
N CYS A 95 13.29 -2.08 3.47
CA CYS A 95 12.22 -1.15 3.15
C CYS A 95 10.94 -1.87 2.71
N LEU A 96 11.02 -2.90 1.88
CA LEU A 96 9.87 -3.68 1.44
C LEU A 96 9.18 -4.40 2.59
N VAL A 97 9.93 -4.95 3.54
CA VAL A 97 9.38 -5.55 4.77
C VAL A 97 8.57 -4.52 5.56
N ARG A 98 9.14 -3.33 5.82
CA ARG A 98 8.44 -2.26 6.56
C ARG A 98 7.23 -1.73 5.80
N LEU A 99 7.35 -1.57 4.48
CA LEU A 99 6.23 -1.17 3.63
C LEU A 99 5.10 -2.20 3.71
N THR A 100 5.41 -3.49 3.60
CA THR A 100 4.42 -4.58 3.69
C THR A 100 3.69 -4.57 5.02
N ARG A 101 4.38 -4.31 6.14
CA ARG A 101 3.75 -4.14 7.46
C ARG A 101 2.77 -2.96 7.49
N GLY A 102 3.18 -1.82 6.94
CA GLY A 102 2.32 -0.64 6.81
C GLY A 102 1.07 -0.95 5.98
N LEU A 103 1.25 -1.60 4.84
CA LEU A 103 0.16 -2.01 3.94
C LEU A 103 -0.80 -3.00 4.63
N ALA A 104 -0.28 -3.99 5.36
CA ALA A 104 -1.10 -4.96 6.11
C ALA A 104 -1.95 -4.27 7.18
N LEU A 105 -1.36 -3.32 7.92
CA LEU A 105 -2.07 -2.52 8.92
C LEU A 105 -3.18 -1.68 8.27
N THR A 106 -2.87 -1.00 7.16
CA THR A 106 -3.84 -0.19 6.42
C THR A 106 -4.99 -1.04 5.87
N TYR A 107 -4.68 -2.18 5.26
CA TYR A 107 -5.69 -3.14 4.79
C TYR A 107 -6.64 -3.54 5.93
N LYS A 108 -6.11 -3.95 7.08
CA LYS A 108 -6.94 -4.35 8.23
C LYS A 108 -7.81 -3.21 8.73
N ALA A 109 -7.25 -2.00 8.88
CA ALA A 109 -8.01 -0.85 9.33
C ALA A 109 -9.18 -0.52 8.38
N LEU A 110 -8.94 -0.52 7.07
CA LEU A 110 -9.95 -0.23 6.05
C LEU A 110 -10.97 -1.35 5.88
N GLN A 111 -10.55 -2.61 5.96
CA GLN A 111 -11.44 -3.77 5.98
C GLN A 111 -12.40 -3.70 7.18
N HIS A 112 -11.88 -3.40 8.37
CA HIS A 112 -12.71 -3.21 9.56
C HIS A 112 -13.69 -2.06 9.37
N MET A 113 -13.23 -0.92 8.85
CA MET A 113 -14.12 0.20 8.52
C MET A 113 -15.25 -0.25 7.61
N GLN A 114 -14.95 -0.93 6.49
CA GLN A 114 -15.94 -1.37 5.51
C GLN A 114 -16.97 -2.34 6.10
N SER A 115 -16.51 -3.30 6.92
CA SER A 115 -17.35 -4.35 7.51
C SER A 115 -18.23 -3.88 8.67
N ASP A 116 -17.79 -2.89 9.44
CA ASP A 116 -18.50 -2.40 10.62
C ASP A 116 -18.91 -0.93 10.45
N ARG A 117 -20.17 -0.71 10.08
CA ARG A 117 -20.76 0.62 9.89
C ARG A 117 -20.95 1.38 11.20
N SER A 118 -20.87 0.71 12.36
CA SER A 118 -21.02 1.28 13.70
C SER A 118 -19.68 1.69 14.32
N LEU A 119 -18.56 1.27 13.72
CA LEU A 119 -17.23 1.50 14.27
C LEU A 119 -16.87 2.98 14.27
N SER A 120 -16.74 3.56 15.47
CA SER A 120 -15.85 4.71 15.65
C SER A 120 -14.42 4.17 15.75
N LEU A 121 -13.54 4.56 14.84
CA LEU A 121 -12.09 4.24 14.95
C LEU A 121 -11.43 4.94 16.16
N HIS A 122 -12.22 5.63 16.98
CA HIS A 122 -11.80 6.41 18.14
C HIS A 122 -11.08 5.61 19.22
N VAL A 123 -11.24 4.29 19.28
CA VAL A 123 -10.60 3.48 20.34
C VAL A 123 -9.10 3.27 20.07
N ALA A 124 -8.65 3.31 18.82
CA ALA A 124 -7.23 3.10 18.50
C ALA A 124 -6.44 4.40 18.33
N ILE A 125 -7.04 5.47 17.79
CA ILE A 125 -6.35 6.74 17.51
C ILE A 125 -7.38 7.87 17.58
N ARG A 126 -7.26 8.80 18.55
CA ARG A 126 -8.13 10.00 18.70
C ARG A 126 -8.23 10.89 17.46
N ALA A 127 -7.41 10.63 16.47
CA ALA A 127 -7.20 11.45 15.30
C ALA A 127 -7.70 10.79 13.99
N VAL A 128 -8.22 9.56 14.06
CA VAL A 128 -8.83 8.91 12.88
C VAL A 128 -10.27 9.45 12.72
N PRO A 129 -10.64 9.92 11.51
CA PRO A 129 -11.97 10.47 11.25
C PRO A 129 -13.08 9.45 11.50
N TYR A 130 -14.29 9.93 11.79
CA TYR A 130 -15.47 9.08 11.79
C TYR A 130 -15.68 8.47 10.40
N ARG A 131 -16.25 7.26 10.32
CA ARG A 131 -16.51 6.55 9.05
C ARG A 131 -17.22 7.45 8.03
N ARG A 132 -18.24 8.20 8.44
CA ARG A 132 -18.96 9.12 7.55
C ARG A 132 -18.01 10.14 6.93
N ASP A 133 -17.25 10.86 7.76
CA ASP A 133 -16.32 11.90 7.28
C ASP A 133 -15.19 11.29 6.43
N PHE A 134 -14.78 10.06 6.74
CA PHE A 134 -13.84 9.29 5.92
C PHE A 134 -14.39 9.05 4.51
N TYR A 135 -15.62 8.52 4.43
CA TYR A 135 -16.29 8.20 3.16
C TYR A 135 -16.59 9.46 2.34
N GLU A 136 -17.02 10.55 2.98
CA GLU A 136 -17.25 11.83 2.32
C GLU A 136 -15.95 12.38 1.68
N ARG A 137 -14.83 12.33 2.42
CA ARG A 137 -13.53 12.79 1.93
C ARG A 137 -12.97 11.93 0.81
N LEU A 138 -13.13 10.61 0.91
CA LEU A 138 -12.61 9.66 -0.08
C LEU A 138 -13.46 9.63 -1.35
N GLY A 139 -14.79 9.69 -1.20
CA GLY A 139 -15.74 9.66 -2.30
C GLY A 139 -15.78 10.95 -3.12
N GLN A 140 -15.41 12.09 -2.53
CA GLN A 140 -15.35 13.40 -3.19
C GLN A 140 -16.63 13.73 -4.00
N GLY A 141 -17.80 13.31 -3.49
CA GLY A 141 -19.10 13.49 -4.13
C GLY A 141 -19.67 12.25 -4.86
N ALA A 142 -18.94 11.13 -4.92
CA ALA A 142 -19.48 9.84 -5.35
C ALA A 142 -20.50 9.26 -4.37
N SER A 143 -21.37 8.37 -4.85
CA SER A 143 -22.30 7.64 -3.99
C SER A 143 -21.56 6.68 -3.06
N ALA A 144 -22.16 6.41 -1.90
CA ALA A 144 -21.61 5.48 -0.93
C ALA A 144 -21.48 4.06 -1.50
N GLU A 145 -22.42 3.65 -2.37
CA GLU A 145 -22.42 2.34 -3.02
C GLU A 145 -21.21 2.20 -3.96
N LYS A 146 -20.96 3.21 -4.80
CA LYS A 146 -19.81 3.21 -5.70
C LYS A 146 -18.50 3.19 -4.92
N LEU A 147 -18.41 4.00 -3.86
CA LEU A 147 -17.22 4.02 -3.02
C LEU A 147 -16.99 2.68 -2.30
N ASP A 148 -18.04 2.04 -1.80
CA ASP A 148 -17.95 0.71 -1.20
C ASP A 148 -17.45 -0.33 -2.22
N GLU A 149 -17.94 -0.29 -3.47
CA GLU A 149 -17.47 -1.16 -4.56
C GLU A 149 -16.00 -0.94 -4.90
N ASP A 150 -15.59 0.33 -5.08
CA ASP A 150 -14.22 0.67 -5.46
C ASP A 150 -13.24 0.35 -4.32
N LEU A 151 -13.62 0.64 -3.07
CA LEU A 151 -12.84 0.26 -1.89
C LEU A 151 -12.73 -1.26 -1.75
N ALA A 152 -13.81 -2.01 -2.01
CA ALA A 152 -13.78 -3.48 -1.94
C ALA A 152 -12.79 -4.07 -2.97
N LYS A 153 -12.83 -3.59 -4.22
CA LYS A 153 -11.88 -4.00 -5.27
C LYS A 153 -10.45 -3.68 -4.87
N TRP A 154 -10.22 -2.45 -4.40
CA TRP A 154 -8.90 -2.00 -3.96
C TRP A 154 -8.36 -2.85 -2.80
N LEU A 155 -9.19 -3.15 -1.79
CA LEU A 155 -8.82 -3.99 -0.65
C LEU A 155 -8.54 -5.44 -1.05
N ALA A 156 -9.29 -5.99 -2.01
CA ALA A 156 -9.04 -7.34 -2.51
C ALA A 156 -7.67 -7.44 -3.19
N GLY A 157 -7.31 -6.46 -4.04
CA GLY A 157 -5.98 -6.40 -4.65
C GLY A 157 -4.86 -6.26 -3.62
N LEU A 158 -5.06 -5.39 -2.62
CA LEU A 158 -4.10 -5.20 -1.55
C LEU A 158 -3.89 -6.46 -0.70
N ASP A 159 -4.96 -7.19 -0.33
CA ASP A 159 -4.87 -8.45 0.43
C ASP A 159 -4.01 -9.48 -0.31
N ILE A 160 -4.26 -9.66 -1.61
CA ILE A 160 -3.53 -10.60 -2.45
C ILE A 160 -2.03 -10.26 -2.44
N ILE A 161 -1.69 -9.00 -2.69
CA ILE A 161 -0.30 -8.53 -2.72
C ILE A 161 0.38 -8.70 -1.36
N VAL A 162 -0.25 -8.24 -0.29
CA VAL A 162 0.31 -8.29 1.07
C VAL A 162 0.57 -9.73 1.50
N ARG A 163 -0.40 -10.63 1.32
CA ARG A 163 -0.25 -12.04 1.70
C ARG A 163 0.90 -12.69 0.95
N ARG A 164 0.95 -12.46 -0.35
CA ARG A 164 1.95 -13.06 -1.23
C ARG A 164 3.36 -12.59 -0.90
N ILE A 165 3.57 -11.28 -0.78
CA ILE A 165 4.91 -10.77 -0.47
C ILE A 165 5.33 -11.12 0.96
N THR A 166 4.36 -11.20 1.90
CA THR A 166 4.62 -11.71 3.25
C THR A 166 5.11 -13.16 3.20
N GLU A 167 4.38 -14.05 2.52
CA GLU A 167 4.76 -15.46 2.37
C GLU A 167 6.14 -15.60 1.74
N PHE A 168 6.42 -14.84 0.67
CA PHE A 168 7.74 -14.85 0.01
C PHE A 168 8.87 -14.36 0.93
N LEU A 169 8.69 -13.23 1.61
CA LEU A 169 9.70 -12.66 2.50
C LEU A 169 10.02 -13.59 3.67
N GLU A 170 9.00 -14.22 4.25
CA GLU A 170 9.16 -15.11 5.40
C GLU A 170 9.74 -16.47 5.00
N GLN A 171 9.20 -17.11 3.96
CA GLN A 171 9.69 -18.42 3.49
C GLN A 171 11.10 -18.32 2.91
N GLY A 172 11.43 -17.21 2.27
CA GLY A 172 12.78 -16.94 1.74
C GLY A 172 13.79 -16.51 2.80
N GLY A 173 13.37 -16.31 4.06
CA GLY A 173 14.25 -15.83 5.13
C GLY A 173 14.74 -14.38 4.94
N TYR A 174 14.02 -13.59 4.15
CA TYR A 174 14.37 -12.21 3.80
C TYR A 174 13.93 -11.18 4.85
N GLY A 175 12.99 -11.57 5.70
CA GLY A 175 12.51 -10.77 6.81
C GLY A 175 11.13 -11.21 7.26
N ARG A 176 10.77 -10.86 8.49
CA ARG A 176 9.44 -11.11 9.04
C ARG A 176 8.53 -9.93 8.72
N VAL A 177 7.29 -10.14 8.34
CA VAL A 177 6.30 -9.06 8.23
C VAL A 177 5.53 -8.98 9.54
#